data_AF-A0A958ISW6-F1
#
_entry.id   AF-A0A958ISW6-F1
#
_cell.length_a   1.000
_cell.length_b   1.000
_cell.length_c   1.000
_cell.angle_alpha   90.00
_cell.angle_beta   90.00
_cell.angle_gamma   90.00
#
_symmetry.space_group_name_H-M   'P 1'
#
loop_
_entity.id
_entity.type
_entity.pdbx_description
1 polymer ?
#
loop_
_entity_poly.entity_id
_entity_poly.type
_entity_poly.pdbx_seq_one_letter_code
_entity_poly.pdbx_strand_id
1 'polypeptide(L)'
;RRDGDYQRLMRWTIGLFLLGGFIFGPLVQKYAFGEFWTGIPFGYDLTDNKTLIAMLGWLGAYFASRRNPAARWWVVAAGVLMLAVYLIPHSVLGSEIDYRK
;
A
#
# COMPACT_ATOMS: atom_id res chain seq x y z
N ARG A 1 -1.25 -11.15 28.73
CA ARG A 1 -0.82 -9.88 28.09
C ARG A 1 -0.93 -10.06 26.57
N ARG A 2 -1.98 -9.52 25.93
CA ARG A 2 -2.29 -9.70 24.50
C ARG A 2 -1.63 -8.64 23.59
N ASP A 3 -0.91 -7.68 24.15
CA ASP A 3 -0.44 -6.50 23.42
C ASP A 3 0.79 -6.77 22.53
N GLY A 4 1.55 -7.83 22.83
CA GLY A 4 2.73 -8.23 22.05
C GLY A 4 2.42 -8.83 20.69
N ASP A 5 1.21 -9.33 20.46
CA ASP A 5 0.85 -10.05 19.24
C ASP A 5 0.58 -9.09 18.07
N TYR A 6 -0.08 -7.96 18.33
CA TYR A 6 -0.45 -6.98 17.29
C TYR A 6 0.77 -6.33 16.63
N GLN A 7 1.83 -6.05 17.41
CA GLN A 7 3.07 -5.50 16.85
C GLN A 7 3.83 -6.52 15.99
N ARG A 8 3.67 -7.82 16.26
CA ARG A 8 4.24 -8.88 15.44
C ARG A 8 3.46 -9.00 14.14
N LEU A 9 2.13 -9.06 14.22
CA LEU A 9 1.24 -9.09 13.04
C LEU A 9 1.47 -7.88 12.14
N MET A 10 1.55 -6.67 12.70
CA MET A 10 1.78 -5.46 11.92
C MET A 10 3.15 -5.45 11.21
N ARG A 11 4.20 -5.99 11.84
CA ARG A 11 5.51 -6.17 11.19
C ARG A 11 5.42 -7.16 10.02
N TRP A 12 4.70 -8.26 10.19
CA TRP A 12 4.45 -9.21 9.10
C TRP A 12 3.64 -8.57 7.98
N THR A 13 2.58 -7.81 8.28
CA THR A 13 1.79 -7.09 7.27
C THR A 13 2.67 -6.14 6.47
N ILE A 14 3.48 -5.31 7.13
CA ILE A 14 4.40 -4.39 6.44
C ILE A 14 5.41 -5.16 5.59
N GLY A 15 6.00 -6.23 6.12
CA GLY A 15 6.96 -7.05 5.38
C GLY A 15 6.35 -7.70 4.14
N LEU A 16 5.21 -8.36 4.29
CA LEU A 16 4.50 -9.00 3.18
C LEU A 16 3.99 -7.96 2.16
N PHE A 17 3.52 -6.81 2.63
CA PHE A 17 3.05 -5.73 1.75
C PHE A 17 4.21 -5.07 1.00
N LEU A 18 5.41 -4.99 1.59
CA LEU A 18 6.62 -4.53 0.90
C LEU A 18 7.00 -5.51 -0.21
N LEU A 19 7.06 -6.80 0.10
CA LEU A 19 7.39 -7.83 -0.88
C LEU A 19 6.32 -7.88 -2.00
N GLY A 20 5.04 -7.86 -1.63
CA GLY A 20 3.92 -7.88 -2.58
C GLY A 20 3.84 -6.61 -3.42
N GLY A 21 3.73 -5.45 -2.78
CA GLY A 21 3.45 -4.18 -3.44
C GLY A 21 4.65 -3.53 -4.13
N PHE A 22 5.86 -3.67 -3.59
CA PHE A 22 7.05 -2.96 -4.07
C PHE A 22 8.13 -3.84 -4.70
N ILE A 23 8.00 -5.16 -4.59
CA ILE A 23 8.88 -6.09 -5.32
C ILE A 23 8.08 -6.81 -6.40
N PHE A 24 7.05 -7.58 -6.01
CA PHE A 24 6.27 -8.35 -6.97
C PHE A 24 5.38 -7.48 -7.85
N GLY A 25 4.80 -6.39 -7.34
CA GLY A 25 4.04 -5.42 -8.12
C GLY A 25 4.84 -4.86 -9.31
N PRO A 26 5.95 -4.13 -9.05
CA PRO A 26 6.88 -3.64 -10.07
C PRO A 26 7.38 -4.69 -11.05
N LEU A 27 7.65 -5.90 -10.55
CA LEU A 27 8.12 -6.99 -11.38
C LEU A 27 7.06 -7.41 -12.40
N VAL A 28 5.83 -7.66 -11.94
CA VAL A 28 4.70 -8.01 -12.83
C VAL A 28 4.36 -6.86 -13.77
N GLN A 29 4.38 -5.62 -13.28
CA GLN A 29 4.16 -4.42 -14.08
C GLN A 29 5.18 -4.31 -15.22
N LYS A 30 6.46 -4.58 -14.94
CA LYS A 30 7.48 -4.62 -15.99
C LYS A 30 7.20 -5.69 -17.03
N TYR A 31 6.79 -6.88 -16.62
CA TYR A 31 6.45 -7.95 -17.57
C TYR A 31 5.24 -7.61 -18.44
N ALA A 32 4.29 -6.82 -17.93
CA ALA A 32 3.08 -6.44 -18.65
C ALA A 32 3.24 -5.17 -19.52
N PHE A 33 3.97 -4.16 -19.03
CA PHE A 33 4.00 -2.80 -19.60
C PHE A 33 5.42 -2.27 -19.86
N GLY A 34 6.47 -3.01 -19.50
CA GLY A 34 7.87 -2.62 -19.70
C GLY A 34 8.45 -1.70 -18.62
N GLU A 35 7.62 -1.09 -17.77
CA GLU A 35 8.02 -0.17 -16.71
C GLU A 35 7.99 -0.83 -15.32
N PHE A 36 8.97 -0.51 -14.47
CA PHE A 36 9.01 -1.04 -13.11
C PHE A 36 8.11 -0.29 -12.13
N TRP A 37 7.91 1.02 -12.30
CA TRP A 37 7.11 1.83 -11.40
C TRP A 37 6.65 3.08 -12.13
N THR A 38 5.36 3.34 -12.06
CA THR A 38 4.66 4.44 -12.73
C THR A 38 3.94 5.37 -11.76
N GLY A 39 4.08 5.15 -10.45
CA GLY A 39 3.61 6.07 -9.41
C GLY A 39 4.60 7.19 -9.10
N ILE A 40 4.25 8.05 -8.15
CA ILE A 40 5.08 9.17 -7.71
C ILE A 40 6.43 8.64 -7.18
N PRO A 41 7.59 9.25 -7.52
CA PRO A 41 7.78 10.49 -8.28
C PRO A 41 7.96 10.31 -9.80
N PHE A 42 7.95 9.09 -10.31
CA PHE A 42 8.27 8.79 -11.72
C PHE A 42 7.06 8.87 -12.66
N GLY A 43 5.85 8.79 -12.12
CA GLY A 43 4.61 9.01 -12.85
C GLY A 43 3.43 9.29 -11.92
N TYR A 44 2.22 9.16 -12.44
CA TYR A 44 0.96 9.42 -11.73
C TYR A 44 -0.02 8.25 -11.79
N ASP A 45 0.48 7.03 -12.03
CA ASP A 45 -0.39 5.86 -12.10
C ASP A 45 -1.13 5.64 -10.77
N LEU A 46 -2.43 5.39 -10.90
CA LEU A 46 -3.33 5.30 -9.78
C LEU A 46 -3.06 4.03 -8.96
N THR A 47 -2.66 2.93 -9.61
CA THR A 47 -2.40 1.63 -8.97
C THR A 47 -1.17 1.70 -8.08
N ASP A 48 -0.09 2.28 -8.59
CA ASP A 48 1.15 2.46 -7.86
C ASP A 48 0.98 3.45 -6.70
N ASN A 49 0.26 4.56 -6.92
CA ASN A 49 0.00 5.55 -5.88
C ASN A 49 -0.89 5.01 -4.75
N LYS A 50 -1.89 4.18 -5.06
CA LYS A 50 -2.70 3.48 -4.04
C LYS A 50 -1.83 2.59 -3.17
N THR A 51 -0.97 1.79 -3.78
CA THR A 51 -0.04 0.90 -3.07
C THR A 51 0.91 1.70 -2.16
N LEU A 52 1.39 2.84 -2.64
CA LEU A 52 2.20 3.77 -1.86
C LEU A 52 1.45 4.37 -0.66
N ILE A 53 0.23 4.87 -0.85
CA ILE A 53 -0.59 5.43 0.23
C ILE A 53 -0.91 4.38 1.29
N ALA A 54 -1.28 3.16 0.88
CA ALA A 54 -1.54 2.06 1.79
C ALA A 54 -0.29 1.71 2.62
N MET A 55 0.90 1.69 2.00
CA MET A 55 2.16 1.43 2.69
C MET A 55 2.49 2.52 3.71
N LEU A 56 2.37 3.79 3.30
CA LEU A 56 2.60 4.93 4.20
C LEU A 56 1.63 4.92 5.38
N GLY A 57 0.37 4.53 5.16
CA GLY A 57 -0.62 4.34 6.22
C GLY A 57 -0.20 3.27 7.23
N TRP A 58 0.28 2.12 6.77
CA TRP A 58 0.79 1.06 7.64
C TRP A 58 2.06 1.45 8.40
N LEU A 59 3.00 2.13 7.74
CA LEU A 59 4.21 2.65 8.39
C LEU A 59 3.85 3.70 9.46
N GLY A 60 2.95 4.63 9.15
CA GLY A 60 2.45 5.63 10.09
C GLY A 60 1.79 4.98 11.31
N ALA A 61 0.92 4.00 11.09
CA ALA A 61 0.29 3.22 12.16
C ALA A 61 1.32 2.47 13.02
N TYR A 62 2.38 1.92 12.41
CA TYR A 62 3.46 1.26 13.12
C TYR A 62 4.23 2.21 14.04
N PHE A 63 4.64 3.37 13.53
CA PHE A 63 5.36 4.37 14.34
C PHE A 63 4.49 4.97 15.44
N ALA A 64 3.21 5.24 15.16
CA ALA A 64 2.25 5.75 16.15
C ALA A 64 1.95 4.72 17.25
N SER A 65 1.82 3.44 16.87
CA SER A 65 1.61 2.32 17.80
C SER A 65 2.80 2.07 18.72
N ARG A 66 4.02 2.45 18.36
CA ARG A 66 5.19 2.33 19.26
C ARG A 66 5.15 3.33 20.41
N ARG A 67 4.44 4.46 20.27
CA ARG A 67 4.41 5.53 21.27
C ARG A 67 3.16 5.54 22.16
N ASN A 68 2.14 4.72 21.87
CA ASN A 68 0.84 4.79 22.54
C ASN A 68 0.28 3.40 22.93
N PRO A 69 -0.34 3.25 24.12
CA PRO A 69 -1.02 2.01 24.53
C PRO A 69 -2.28 1.71 23.70
N ALA A 70 -2.79 2.69 22.93
CA ALA A 70 -3.91 2.51 21.98
C ALA A 70 -3.49 1.87 20.64
N ALA A 71 -2.41 1.08 20.62
CA ALA A 71 -1.87 0.38 19.44
C ALA A 71 -2.93 -0.32 18.58
N ARG A 72 -3.96 -0.91 19.21
CA ARG A 72 -5.05 -1.61 18.51
C ARG A 72 -5.81 -0.73 17.52
N TRP A 73 -6.04 0.54 17.85
CA TRP A 73 -6.84 1.44 17.01
C TRP A 73 -6.06 1.91 15.78
N TRP A 74 -4.73 2.00 15.90
CA TRP A 74 -3.86 2.30 14.76
C TRP A 74 -3.86 1.17 13.73
N VAL A 75 -3.88 -0.08 14.18
CA VAL A 75 -4.01 -1.25 13.28
C VAL A 75 -5.36 -1.24 12.56
N VAL A 76 -6.44 -0.96 13.27
CA VAL A 76 -7.79 -0.85 12.66
C VAL A 76 -7.84 0.29 11.66
N ALA A 77 -7.31 1.47 12.00
CA ALA A 77 -7.27 2.62 11.10
C ALA A 77 -6.47 2.32 9.82
N ALA A 78 -5.32 1.66 9.93
CA ALA A 78 -4.53 1.23 8.76
C ALA A 78 -5.29 0.23 7.89
N GLY A 79 -6.00 -0.73 8.49
CA GLY A 79 -6.84 -1.68 7.76
C GLY A 79 -7.98 -1.00 7.01
N VAL A 80 -8.67 -0.05 7.65
CA VAL A 80 -9.73 0.73 7.01
C VAL A 80 -9.19 1.60 5.87
N LEU A 81 -8.03 2.25 6.07
CA LEU A 81 -7.37 3.03 5.02
C LEU A 81 -7.01 2.15 3.82
N MET A 82 -6.42 0.98 4.06
CA MET A 82 -6.08 0.02 3.00
C MET A 82 -7.33 -0.40 2.23
N LEU A 83 -8.41 -0.78 2.94
CA LEU A 83 -9.68 -1.12 2.30
C LEU A 83 -10.22 0.03 1.46
N ALA A 84 -10.28 1.24 2.01
CA ALA A 84 -10.76 2.42 1.29
C ALA A 84 -9.94 2.67 0.02
N VAL A 85 -8.61 2.59 0.11
CA VAL A 85 -7.69 2.77 -1.02
C VAL A 85 -7.93 1.75 -2.13
N TYR A 86 -8.12 0.47 -1.77
CA TYR A 86 -8.38 -0.59 -2.75
C TYR A 86 -9.83 -0.64 -3.25
N LEU A 87 -10.77 -0.03 -2.52
CA LEU A 87 -12.16 0.10 -2.95
C LEU A 87 -12.33 1.16 -4.04
N ILE A 88 -11.40 2.12 -4.14
CA ILE A 88 -11.40 3.13 -5.20
C ILE A 88 -11.23 2.39 -6.54
N PRO A 89 -12.24 2.43 -7.44
CA PRO A 89 -12.13 1.79 -8.74
C PRO A 89 -10.99 2.40 -9.54
N HIS A 90 -10.29 1.58 -10.32
CA HIS A 90 -9.28 2.09 -11.25
C HIS A 90 -9.90 2.86 -12.43
N SER A 91 -11.22 2.80 -12.59
CA SER A 91 -11.98 3.48 -13.65
C SER A 91 -12.25 4.97 -13.41
N VAL A 92 -11.96 5.52 -12.22
CA VAL A 92 -12.22 6.95 -11.92
C VAL A 92 -11.05 7.84 -12.34
N LEU A 93 -9.86 7.25 -12.51
CA LEU A 93 -8.62 7.93 -12.91
C LEU A 93 -7.71 6.98 -13.71
N GLY A 94 -8.32 6.04 -14.43
CA GLY A 94 -7.59 5.24 -15.39
C GLY A 94 -7.07 6.22 -16.42
N SER A 95 -5.75 6.40 -16.46
CA SER A 95 -5.14 6.86 -17.70
C SER A 95 -5.71 5.93 -18.76
N GLU A 96 -6.52 6.49 -19.64
CA GLU A 96 -6.65 5.96 -20.99
C GLU A 96 -5.20 5.82 -21.45
N ILE A 97 -4.62 4.62 -21.28
CA ILE A 97 -3.50 4.22 -22.11
C ILE A 97 -4.11 4.36 -23.50
N ASP A 98 -3.74 5.45 -24.15
CA ASP A 98 -4.19 5.78 -25.48
C ASP A 98 -3.62 4.68 -26.38
N TYR A 99 -4.38 3.60 -26.54
CA TYR A 99 -4.09 2.52 -27.50
C TYR A 99 -4.30 3.01 -28.94
N ARG A 100 -4.29 4.33 -29.20
CA ARG A 100 -4.32 4.91 -30.54
C ARG A 100 -2.90 5.20 -31.02
N LYS A 101 -2.38 4.19 -31.71
CA LYS A 101 -1.46 4.24 -32.85
C LYS A 101 -0.06 4.82 -32.65
#